data_AF-A0A6M3XK83-F1
#
_entry.id   AF-A0A6M3XK83-F1
#
_cell.length_a   1.000
_cell.length_b   1.000
_cell.length_c   1.000
_cell.angle_alpha   90.00
_cell.angle_beta   90.00
_cell.angle_gamma   90.00
#
_symmetry.space_group_name_H-M   'P 1'
#
loop_
_entity.id
_entity.type
_entity.pdbx_description
1 polymer ?
#
loop_
_entity_poly.entity_id
_entity_poly.type
_entity_poly.pdbx_seq_one_letter_code
_entity_poly.pdbx_strand_id
1 'polypeptide(L)'
;MPKKLIIKYIKKKFEERHCKLLTTEYINCQQKLEYICKNGHKNNITWNRFQQLDGCSKCYGNKKLTHKFVKMQFENEGYALTTVYKNSRQKLNYICPNEHSGSTTWPSFRNNRRCPKCYIKYLRENTGGKNSPSWKGGVSKNGIPLFDTYANQLDWCEKVRKDPKTPHILNVRCTESNCRKWFTPKTHEVQNRIQSLKGNQKGDNRFYCSDKCKRNCNVYRQKLYPKNFKPYHVREVQSELSKLVKERDNYICQRCGSKSNLQAHHYESVYYNPIMSADVDNCITSCAKHHKEVHKQSGCRFADLKKDNLCGGN
;
A
#
# COMPACT_ATOMS: atom_id res chain seq x y z
N MET A 1 58.97 -39.18 10.22
CA MET A 1 59.67 -38.61 9.04
C MET A 1 60.96 -37.92 9.49
N PRO A 2 62.13 -38.17 8.88
CA PRO A 2 63.38 -37.51 9.24
C PRO A 2 63.35 -36.00 8.97
N LYS A 3 63.89 -35.18 9.88
CA LYS A 3 63.86 -33.70 9.84
C LYS A 3 64.36 -33.11 8.50
N LYS A 4 65.34 -33.77 7.87
CA LYS A 4 65.92 -33.38 6.57
C LYS A 4 64.93 -33.48 5.40
N LEU A 5 63.95 -34.38 5.44
CA LEU A 5 62.89 -34.46 4.42
C LEU A 5 61.85 -33.35 4.59
N ILE A 6 61.60 -32.91 5.83
CA ILE A 6 60.61 -31.88 6.15
C ILE A 6 61.08 -30.49 5.68
N ILE A 7 62.35 -30.12 5.92
CA ILE A 7 62.87 -28.83 5.46
C ILE A 7 62.95 -28.74 3.92
N LYS A 8 63.27 -29.85 3.23
CA LYS A 8 63.23 -29.90 1.76
C LYS A 8 61.83 -29.65 1.22
N TYR A 9 60.80 -30.24 1.84
CA TYR A 9 59.40 -30.01 1.48
C TYR A 9 58.99 -28.55 1.69
N ILE A 10 59.34 -27.98 2.85
CA ILE A 10 59.06 -26.57 3.17
C ILE A 10 59.74 -25.66 2.14
N LYS A 11 61.02 -25.88 1.83
CA LYS A 11 61.76 -25.09 0.84
C LYS A 11 61.06 -25.08 -0.53
N LYS A 12 60.65 -26.25 -1.03
CA LYS A 12 59.89 -26.37 -2.28
C LYS A 12 58.60 -25.54 -2.27
N LYS A 13 57.87 -25.53 -1.15
CA LYS A 13 56.63 -24.75 -0.98
C LYS A 13 56.88 -23.24 -0.95
N PHE A 14 58.02 -22.79 -0.45
CA PHE A 14 58.42 -21.37 -0.57
C PHE A 14 58.77 -21.04 -2.04
N GLU A 15 59.50 -21.90 -2.73
CA GLU A 15 59.87 -21.71 -4.15
C GLU A 15 58.66 -21.70 -5.09
N GLU A 16 57.65 -22.56 -4.87
CA GLU A 16 56.37 -22.57 -5.59
C GLU A 16 55.63 -21.21 -5.53
N ARG A 17 55.85 -20.43 -4.46
CA ARG A 17 55.30 -19.08 -4.30
C ARG A 17 56.30 -17.97 -4.65
N HIS A 18 57.35 -18.31 -5.41
CA HIS A 18 58.45 -17.42 -5.78
C HIS A 18 59.10 -16.73 -4.57
N CYS A 19 59.20 -17.45 -3.46
CA CYS A 19 59.84 -17.00 -2.23
C CYS A 19 61.10 -17.81 -1.95
N LYS A 20 62.18 -17.15 -1.55
CA LYS A 20 63.46 -17.79 -1.19
C LYS A 20 63.53 -18.00 0.32
N LEU A 21 63.47 -19.25 0.77
CA LEU A 21 63.67 -19.61 2.18
C LEU A 21 65.15 -19.43 2.56
N LEU A 22 65.41 -18.75 3.68
CA LEU A 22 66.76 -18.53 4.23
C LEU A 22 67.08 -19.47 5.39
N THR A 23 66.06 -19.94 6.11
CA THR A 23 66.24 -20.89 7.22
C THR A 23 66.66 -22.27 6.69
N THR A 24 67.72 -22.84 7.27
CA THR A 24 68.35 -24.11 6.85
C THR A 24 67.81 -25.34 7.57
N GLU A 25 67.13 -25.17 8.71
CA GLU A 25 66.60 -26.27 9.53
C GLU A 25 65.19 -25.98 10.07
N TYR A 26 64.37 -27.02 10.16
CA TYR A 26 63.02 -26.96 10.72
C TYR A 26 62.91 -27.81 11.98
N ILE A 27 62.66 -27.16 13.11
CA ILE A 27 62.63 -27.72 14.46
C ILE A 27 61.19 -28.06 14.86
N ASN A 28 60.26 -27.12 14.76
CA ASN A 28 58.85 -27.30 15.15
C ASN A 28 57.92 -26.26 14.48
N CYS A 29 56.60 -26.42 14.67
CA CYS A 29 55.57 -25.56 14.07
C CYS A 29 55.52 -24.12 14.61
N GLN A 30 56.16 -23.84 15.74
CA GLN A 30 56.25 -22.51 16.34
C GLN A 30 57.49 -21.73 15.85
N GLN A 31 58.47 -22.42 15.26
CA GLN A 31 59.68 -21.79 14.72
C GLN A 31 59.31 -20.79 13.62
N LYS A 32 59.90 -19.60 13.71
CA LYS A 32 59.83 -18.60 12.65
C LYS A 32 60.87 -18.92 11.57
N LEU A 33 60.41 -18.96 10.33
CA LEU A 33 61.20 -19.19 9.14
C LEU A 33 61.50 -17.87 8.45
N GLU A 34 62.77 -17.56 8.28
CA GLU A 34 63.25 -16.40 7.53
C GLU A 34 63.17 -16.68 6.03
N TYR A 35 62.65 -15.71 5.27
CA TYR A 35 62.53 -15.82 3.82
C TYR A 35 62.54 -14.45 3.14
N ILE A 36 62.81 -14.45 1.83
CA ILE A 36 62.69 -13.30 0.94
C ILE A 36 61.51 -13.56 -0.02
N CYS A 37 60.55 -12.64 -0.09
CA CYS A 37 59.41 -12.80 -1.01
C CYS A 37 59.78 -12.42 -2.45
N LYS A 38 58.87 -12.70 -3.41
CA LYS A 38 59.04 -12.34 -4.83
C LYS A 38 59.39 -10.87 -5.12
N ASN A 39 59.02 -9.96 -4.21
CA ASN A 39 59.28 -8.53 -4.32
C ASN A 39 60.55 -8.10 -3.55
N GLY A 40 61.42 -9.04 -3.16
CA GLY A 40 62.69 -8.76 -2.48
C GLY A 40 62.58 -8.45 -0.98
N HIS A 41 61.40 -8.56 -0.36
CA HIS A 41 61.25 -8.25 1.06
C HIS A 41 61.71 -9.39 1.98
N LYS A 42 62.71 -9.14 2.83
CA LYS A 42 63.09 -10.03 3.94
C LYS A 42 62.02 -9.98 5.04
N ASN A 43 61.52 -11.15 5.43
CA ASN A 43 60.48 -11.36 6.45
C ASN A 43 60.70 -12.67 7.23
N ASN A 44 59.96 -12.84 8.32
CA ASN A 44 59.87 -14.11 9.05
C ASN A 44 58.40 -14.52 9.24
N ILE A 45 58.13 -15.83 9.24
CA ILE A 45 56.77 -16.39 9.35
C ILE A 45 56.82 -17.82 9.90
N THR A 46 55.80 -18.27 10.64
CA THR A 46 55.68 -19.68 11.02
C THR A 46 55.16 -20.51 9.84
N TRP A 47 55.49 -21.80 9.80
CA TRP A 47 55.06 -22.68 8.71
C TRP A 47 53.53 -22.71 8.53
N ASN A 48 52.78 -22.88 9.61
CA ASN A 48 51.30 -22.89 9.59
C ASN A 48 50.72 -21.59 9.01
N ARG A 49 51.30 -20.44 9.40
CA ARG A 49 50.83 -19.13 8.91
C ARG A 49 51.22 -18.89 7.46
N PHE A 50 52.38 -19.40 7.02
CA PHE A 50 52.76 -19.33 5.62
C PHE A 50 51.76 -20.07 4.74
N GLN A 51 51.33 -21.27 5.13
CA GLN A 51 50.34 -22.04 4.37
C GLN A 51 49.03 -21.28 4.14
N GLN A 52 48.60 -20.48 5.14
CA GLN A 52 47.33 -19.74 5.14
C GLN A 52 47.37 -18.35 4.47
N LEU A 53 48.55 -17.74 4.28
CA LEU A 53 48.65 -16.37 3.74
C LEU A 53 49.05 -16.36 2.26
N ASP A 54 48.41 -15.50 1.47
CA ASP A 54 48.70 -15.30 0.03
C ASP A 54 49.85 -14.31 -0.25
N GLY A 55 50.61 -13.91 0.77
CA GLY A 55 51.84 -13.16 0.55
C GLY A 55 52.45 -12.49 1.76
N CYS A 56 53.46 -11.65 1.50
CA CYS A 56 54.26 -11.02 2.54
C CYS A 56 53.55 -9.80 3.16
N SER A 57 53.71 -9.59 4.46
CA SER A 57 53.09 -8.45 5.18
C SER A 57 53.49 -7.08 4.63
N LYS A 58 54.68 -6.95 4.04
CA LYS A 58 55.13 -5.71 3.36
C LYS A 58 54.51 -5.54 1.96
N CYS A 59 54.09 -6.63 1.34
CA CYS A 59 53.47 -6.68 0.01
C CYS A 59 51.98 -6.35 0.09
N TYR A 60 51.32 -6.86 1.13
CA TYR A 60 49.89 -6.70 1.40
C TYR A 60 49.59 -5.74 2.57
N GLY A 61 50.62 -5.09 3.11
CA GLY A 61 50.47 -4.03 4.10
C GLY A 61 49.81 -2.81 3.49
N ASN A 62 48.97 -2.12 4.26
CA ASN A 62 48.25 -0.90 3.88
C ASN A 62 49.23 0.23 3.47
N LYS A 63 49.79 0.18 2.26
CA LYS A 63 50.47 1.34 1.66
C LYS A 63 49.43 2.45 1.55
N LYS A 64 49.70 3.59 2.18
CA LYS A 64 48.88 4.79 2.01
C LYS A 64 48.85 5.13 0.52
N LEU A 65 47.65 5.15 -0.05
CA LEU A 65 47.45 5.55 -1.44
C LEU A 65 47.90 6.99 -1.63
N THR A 66 48.58 7.27 -2.73
CA THR A 66 49.07 8.62 -3.04
C THR A 66 48.01 9.39 -3.83
N HIS A 67 48.05 10.72 -3.75
CA HIS A 67 47.16 11.57 -4.55
C HIS A 67 47.31 11.31 -6.06
N LYS A 68 48.55 11.15 -6.54
CA LYS A 68 48.83 10.85 -7.96
C LYS A 68 48.11 9.59 -8.44
N PHE A 69 48.13 8.53 -7.63
CA PHE A 69 47.43 7.29 -7.95
C PHE A 69 45.91 7.49 -8.00
N VAL A 70 45.33 8.13 -6.99
CA VAL A 70 43.88 8.37 -6.93
C VAL A 70 43.43 9.27 -8.07
N LYS A 71 44.17 10.34 -8.38
CA LYS A 71 43.87 11.26 -9.48
C LYS A 71 43.85 10.54 -10.83
N MET A 72 44.89 9.76 -11.13
CA MET A 72 44.98 8.96 -12.35
C MET A 72 43.80 7.99 -12.52
N GLN A 73 43.30 7.41 -11.43
CA GLN A 73 42.16 6.48 -11.47
C GLN A 73 40.83 7.19 -11.78
N PHE A 74 40.66 8.44 -11.34
CA PHE A 74 39.53 9.27 -11.77
C PHE A 74 39.65 9.62 -13.26
N GLU A 75 40.84 10.04 -13.70
CA GLU A 75 41.10 10.46 -15.08
C GLU A 75 40.92 9.32 -16.09
N ASN A 76 41.36 8.09 -15.75
CA ASN A 76 41.15 6.89 -16.58
C ASN A 76 39.66 6.58 -16.84
N GLU A 77 38.78 7.03 -15.95
CA GLU A 77 37.32 6.86 -16.07
C GLU A 77 36.64 8.13 -16.64
N GLY A 78 37.44 9.11 -17.08
CA GLY A 78 36.97 10.40 -17.63
C GLY A 78 36.53 11.42 -16.57
N TYR A 79 36.88 11.23 -15.30
CA TYR A 79 36.54 12.16 -14.21
C TYR A 79 37.71 13.11 -13.91
N ALA A 80 37.42 14.40 -13.75
CA ALA A 80 38.39 15.38 -13.28
C ALA A 80 38.31 15.52 -11.75
N LEU A 81 39.36 15.10 -11.03
CA LEU A 81 39.45 15.24 -9.58
C LEU A 81 39.90 16.65 -9.19
N THR A 82 39.08 17.41 -8.46
CA THR A 82 39.38 18.79 -8.05
C THR A 82 39.95 18.90 -6.64
N THR A 83 39.85 17.84 -5.83
CA THR A 83 40.33 17.82 -4.45
C THR A 83 41.64 17.02 -4.32
N VAL A 84 42.60 17.54 -3.56
CA VAL A 84 43.81 16.79 -3.20
C VAL A 84 43.49 15.68 -2.20
N TYR A 85 43.87 14.45 -2.54
CA TYR A 85 43.60 13.27 -1.73
C TYR A 85 44.59 13.14 -0.57
N LYS A 86 44.07 13.08 0.66
CA LYS A 86 44.86 12.89 1.89
C LYS A 86 44.62 11.53 2.54
N ASN A 87 43.37 11.03 2.51
CA ASN A 87 43.01 9.72 3.08
C ASN A 87 41.69 9.17 2.48
N SER A 88 41.40 7.90 2.76
CA SER A 88 40.27 7.17 2.16
C SER A 88 38.88 7.60 2.64
N ARG A 89 38.79 8.24 3.81
CA ARG A 89 37.53 8.74 4.39
C ARG A 89 37.20 10.16 3.91
N GLN A 90 38.17 10.87 3.35
CA GLN A 90 37.99 12.21 2.81
C GLN A 90 37.00 12.20 1.64
N LYS A 91 36.14 13.22 1.61
CA LYS A 91 35.34 13.53 0.43
C LYS A 91 36.20 14.15 -0.67
N LEU A 92 36.06 13.59 -1.86
CA LEU A 92 36.78 13.95 -3.08
C LEU A 92 35.78 14.59 -4.03
N ASN A 93 35.96 15.88 -4.28
CA ASN A 93 35.16 16.58 -5.27
C ASN A 93 35.70 16.29 -6.66
N TYR A 94 34.79 16.09 -7.61
CA TYR A 94 35.11 15.75 -8.99
C TYR A 94 34.11 16.40 -9.95
N ILE A 95 34.49 16.45 -11.22
CA ILE A 95 33.60 16.72 -12.36
C ILE A 95 33.57 15.44 -13.20
N CYS A 96 32.38 14.92 -13.48
CA CYS A 96 32.22 13.71 -14.29
C CYS A 96 32.26 14.01 -15.80
N PRO A 97 32.29 12.97 -16.67
CA PRO A 97 32.26 13.16 -18.13
C PRO A 97 31.04 13.91 -18.68
N ASN A 98 29.93 13.97 -17.91
CA ASN A 98 28.72 14.72 -18.25
C ASN A 98 28.67 16.07 -17.50
N GLU A 99 29.82 16.63 -17.13
CA GLU A 99 29.98 17.95 -16.51
C GLU A 99 29.28 18.14 -15.15
N HIS A 100 28.81 17.06 -14.54
CA HIS A 100 28.23 17.13 -13.20
C HIS A 100 29.34 17.26 -12.14
N SER A 101 29.28 18.36 -11.39
CA SER A 101 30.02 18.49 -10.14
C SER A 101 29.43 17.56 -9.06
N GLY A 102 30.28 16.79 -8.41
CA GLY A 102 29.90 15.82 -7.38
C GLY A 102 30.99 15.59 -6.33
N SER A 103 30.65 14.82 -5.31
CA SER A 103 31.57 14.45 -4.23
C SER A 103 31.41 12.97 -3.87
N THR A 104 32.52 12.26 -3.66
CA THR A 104 32.53 10.84 -3.31
C THR A 104 33.70 10.51 -2.38
N THR A 105 33.79 9.27 -1.90
CA THR A 105 34.98 8.76 -1.20
C THR A 105 35.73 7.82 -2.12
N TRP A 106 37.03 7.62 -1.87
CA TRP A 106 37.84 6.69 -2.66
C TRP A 106 37.27 5.25 -2.69
N PRO A 107 36.87 4.63 -1.56
CA PRO A 107 36.26 3.30 -1.59
C PRO A 107 34.96 3.24 -2.40
N SER A 108 34.11 4.27 -2.30
CA SER A 108 32.86 4.34 -3.09
C SER A 108 33.13 4.42 -4.58
N PHE A 109 34.08 5.29 -4.98
CA PHE A 109 34.51 5.38 -6.38
C PHE A 109 35.09 4.06 -6.88
N ARG A 110 35.95 3.40 -6.08
CA ARG A 110 36.52 2.09 -6.43
C ARG A 110 35.44 1.01 -6.61
N ASN A 111 34.39 1.01 -5.80
CA ASN A 111 33.28 0.06 -5.87
C ASN A 111 32.23 0.42 -6.93
N ASN A 112 32.65 1.09 -8.01
CA ASN A 112 31.83 1.50 -9.14
C ASN A 112 30.63 2.42 -8.82
N ARG A 113 30.63 3.10 -7.66
CA ARG A 113 29.63 4.14 -7.35
C ARG A 113 30.07 5.47 -7.98
N ARG A 114 29.63 5.65 -9.23
CA ARG A 114 29.93 6.78 -10.12
C ARG A 114 29.02 7.98 -9.83
N CYS A 115 28.96 8.94 -10.77
CA CYS A 115 28.15 10.16 -10.65
C CYS A 115 26.66 9.85 -10.37
N PRO A 116 26.09 10.28 -9.22
CA PRO A 116 24.69 10.03 -8.89
C PRO A 116 23.71 10.65 -9.89
N LYS A 117 24.03 11.84 -10.43
CA LYS A 117 23.16 12.51 -11.42
C LYS A 117 23.08 11.69 -12.72
N CYS A 118 24.21 11.19 -13.22
CA CYS A 118 24.25 10.30 -14.38
C CYS A 118 23.50 8.99 -14.10
N TYR A 119 23.69 8.40 -12.92
CA TYR A 119 23.00 7.17 -12.54
C TYR A 119 21.48 7.35 -12.46
N ILE A 120 20.99 8.44 -11.86
CA ILE A 120 19.55 8.74 -11.80
C ILE A 120 18.99 8.95 -13.21
N LYS A 121 19.70 9.65 -14.10
CA LYS A 121 19.30 9.83 -15.50
C LYS A 121 19.18 8.47 -16.21
N TYR A 122 20.21 7.62 -16.10
CA TYR A 122 20.20 6.26 -16.64
C TYR A 122 19.02 5.44 -16.12
N LEU A 123 18.75 5.46 -14.80
CA LEU A 123 17.62 4.75 -14.22
C LEU A 123 16.27 5.24 -14.77
N ARG A 124 16.08 6.55 -14.90
CA ARG A 124 14.84 7.12 -15.46
C ARG A 124 14.60 6.67 -16.90
N GLU A 125 15.68 6.60 -17.69
CA GLU A 125 15.62 6.20 -19.10
C GLU A 125 15.43 4.69 -19.28
N ASN A 126 16.05 3.87 -18.42
CA ASN A 126 16.17 2.42 -18.67
C ASN A 126 15.32 1.54 -17.75
N THR A 127 14.90 2.03 -16.57
CA THR A 127 14.18 1.21 -15.58
C THR A 127 12.75 1.68 -15.32
N GLY A 128 12.37 2.84 -15.87
CA GLY A 128 11.02 3.38 -15.77
C GLY A 128 10.10 2.90 -16.90
N GLY A 129 8.79 2.97 -16.65
CA GLY A 129 7.79 2.68 -17.69
C GLY A 129 7.86 1.25 -18.20
N LYS A 130 7.77 1.07 -19.53
CA LYS A 130 7.67 -0.24 -20.20
C LYS A 130 8.81 -1.21 -19.89
N ASN A 131 9.96 -0.69 -19.51
CA ASN A 131 11.17 -1.47 -19.26
C ASN A 131 11.21 -2.03 -17.82
N SER A 132 10.28 -1.63 -16.96
CA SER A 132 10.18 -2.16 -15.60
C SER A 132 9.45 -3.52 -15.58
N PRO A 133 9.96 -4.55 -14.89
CA PRO A 133 9.21 -5.79 -14.64
C PRO A 133 7.90 -5.54 -13.89
N SER A 134 7.81 -4.43 -13.14
CA SER A 134 6.62 -4.02 -12.41
C SER A 134 5.64 -3.19 -13.26
N TRP A 135 5.91 -3.02 -14.57
CA TRP A 135 5.08 -2.21 -15.44
C TRP A 135 3.75 -2.90 -15.76
N LYS A 136 2.67 -2.37 -15.18
CA LYS A 136 1.31 -2.87 -15.40
C LYS A 136 0.62 -2.15 -16.56
N GLY A 137 1.31 -1.92 -17.68
CA GLY A 137 0.70 -1.34 -18.89
C GLY A 137 0.33 0.16 -18.80
N GLY A 138 0.94 0.91 -17.89
CA GLY A 138 0.66 2.35 -17.74
C GLY A 138 -0.68 2.68 -17.08
N VAL A 139 -1.33 1.71 -16.43
CA VAL A 139 -2.63 1.85 -15.74
C VAL A 139 -2.73 3.09 -14.85
N SER A 140 -1.67 3.42 -14.09
CA SER A 140 -1.65 4.61 -13.22
C SER A 140 -1.78 5.91 -14.01
N LYS A 141 -1.09 6.02 -15.16
CA LYS A 141 -1.17 7.20 -16.05
C LYS A 141 -2.56 7.33 -16.68
N ASN A 142 -3.21 6.20 -16.96
CA ASN A 142 -4.53 6.16 -17.60
C ASN A 142 -5.68 6.23 -16.58
N GLY A 143 -5.40 6.38 -15.28
CA GLY A 143 -6.43 6.41 -14.24
C GLY A 143 -7.22 5.10 -14.14
N ILE A 144 -6.56 3.96 -14.38
CA ILE A 144 -7.15 2.63 -14.28
C ILE A 144 -6.80 2.02 -12.91
N PRO A 145 -7.80 1.57 -12.13
CA PRO A 145 -7.57 1.02 -10.79
C PRO A 145 -7.04 -0.42 -10.84
N LEU A 146 -6.12 -0.72 -9.93
CA LEU A 146 -5.55 -2.05 -9.73
C LEU A 146 -6.39 -2.89 -8.78
N PHE A 147 -6.63 -4.15 -9.11
CA PHE A 147 -7.42 -5.08 -8.29
C PHE A 147 -6.80 -5.25 -6.89
N ASP A 148 -5.53 -5.63 -6.81
CA ASP A 148 -4.85 -5.92 -5.55
C ASP A 148 -4.74 -4.69 -4.63
N THR A 149 -4.92 -3.48 -5.17
CA THR A 149 -4.88 -2.23 -4.39
C THR A 149 -6.23 -1.88 -3.74
N TYR A 150 -7.34 -2.19 -4.42
CA TYR A 150 -8.66 -1.65 -4.06
C TYR A 150 -9.70 -2.70 -3.69
N ALA A 151 -9.54 -3.96 -4.12
CA ALA A 151 -10.58 -4.98 -3.96
C ALA A 151 -10.95 -5.24 -2.50
N ASN A 152 -9.97 -5.37 -1.61
CA ASN A 152 -10.14 -5.60 -0.18
C ASN A 152 -10.86 -4.46 0.57
N GLN A 153 -10.88 -3.25 0.00
CA GLN A 153 -11.58 -2.09 0.60
C GLN A 153 -13.04 -2.02 0.17
N LEU A 154 -13.43 -2.81 -0.84
CA LEU A 154 -14.72 -2.74 -1.52
C LEU A 154 -15.52 -4.04 -1.47
N ASP A 155 -14.87 -5.20 -1.45
CA ASP A 155 -15.49 -6.53 -1.63
C ASP A 155 -16.65 -6.85 -0.68
N TRP A 156 -16.61 -6.32 0.54
CA TRP A 156 -17.66 -6.46 1.54
C TRP A 156 -18.98 -5.75 1.16
N CYS A 157 -18.93 -4.73 0.30
CA CYS A 157 -20.11 -3.94 -0.11
C CYS A 157 -20.34 -3.86 -1.62
N GLU A 158 -19.34 -4.17 -2.44
CA GLU A 158 -19.38 -4.09 -3.89
C GLU A 158 -19.01 -5.43 -4.51
N LYS A 159 -19.63 -5.74 -5.65
CA LYS A 159 -19.19 -6.90 -6.45
C LYS A 159 -17.97 -6.49 -7.27
N VAL A 160 -16.81 -7.03 -6.89
CA VAL A 160 -15.51 -6.79 -7.52
C VAL A 160 -14.95 -8.07 -8.14
N ARG A 161 -14.11 -7.94 -9.18
CA ARG A 161 -13.34 -9.05 -9.76
C ARG A 161 -12.11 -8.54 -10.52
N LYS A 162 -11.19 -9.46 -10.81
CA LYS A 162 -10.09 -9.24 -11.77
C LYS A 162 -10.63 -9.15 -13.19
N ASP A 163 -10.08 -8.24 -13.99
CA ASP A 163 -10.42 -8.17 -15.42
C ASP A 163 -10.03 -9.49 -16.14
N PRO A 164 -10.91 -10.08 -16.97
CA PRO A 164 -10.62 -11.38 -17.60
C PRO A 164 -9.42 -11.39 -18.55
N LYS A 165 -9.11 -10.25 -19.19
CA LYS A 165 -7.99 -10.14 -20.14
C LYS A 165 -6.72 -9.67 -19.44
N THR A 166 -6.86 -8.86 -18.41
CA THR A 166 -5.75 -8.18 -17.70
C THR A 166 -5.93 -8.30 -16.19
N PRO A 167 -5.56 -9.45 -15.59
CA PRO A 167 -5.98 -9.82 -14.23
C PRO A 167 -5.60 -8.85 -13.10
N HIS A 168 -4.64 -7.93 -13.32
CA HIS A 168 -4.27 -6.90 -12.36
C HIS A 168 -5.24 -5.71 -12.32
N ILE A 169 -6.16 -5.57 -13.28
CA ILE A 169 -7.14 -4.48 -13.35
C ILE A 169 -8.40 -4.84 -12.55
N LEU A 170 -8.93 -3.86 -11.83
CA LEU A 170 -10.18 -3.97 -11.10
C LEU A 170 -11.38 -3.81 -12.05
N ASN A 171 -12.28 -4.80 -12.08
CA ASN A 171 -13.65 -4.61 -12.56
C ASN A 171 -14.62 -4.54 -11.37
N VAL A 172 -15.66 -3.73 -11.53
CA VAL A 172 -16.79 -3.64 -10.59
C VAL A 172 -18.10 -3.86 -11.34
N ARG A 173 -19.14 -4.26 -10.61
CA ARG A 173 -20.48 -4.45 -11.17
C ARG A 173 -21.27 -3.14 -11.14
N CYS A 174 -21.95 -2.80 -12.24
CA CYS A 174 -22.83 -1.64 -12.28
C CYS A 174 -23.94 -1.72 -11.22
N THR A 175 -24.18 -0.61 -10.53
CA THR A 175 -25.22 -0.48 -9.49
C THR A 175 -26.62 -0.54 -10.08
N GLU A 176 -26.81 -0.10 -11.33
CA GLU A 176 -28.13 -0.08 -11.93
C GLU A 176 -28.68 -1.51 -12.13
N SER A 177 -29.87 -1.78 -11.59
CA SER A 177 -30.51 -3.08 -11.49
C SER A 177 -30.79 -3.72 -12.85
N ASN A 178 -31.15 -2.94 -13.87
CA ASN A 178 -31.42 -3.47 -15.21
C ASN A 178 -30.15 -3.60 -16.05
N CYS A 179 -29.00 -3.08 -15.57
CA CYS A 179 -27.74 -3.16 -16.29
C CYS A 179 -26.82 -4.24 -15.74
N ARG A 180 -26.41 -4.12 -14.46
CA ARG A 180 -25.55 -5.08 -13.74
C ARG A 180 -24.28 -5.55 -14.47
N LYS A 181 -23.85 -4.86 -15.53
CA LYS A 181 -22.69 -5.24 -16.34
C LYS A 181 -21.40 -4.99 -15.57
N TRP A 182 -20.39 -5.82 -15.86
CA TRP A 182 -19.03 -5.61 -15.39
C TRP A 182 -18.36 -4.53 -16.23
N PHE A 183 -17.64 -3.63 -15.58
CA PHE A 183 -16.86 -2.59 -16.25
C PHE A 183 -15.67 -2.17 -15.40
N THR A 184 -14.71 -1.49 -16.03
CA THR A 184 -13.55 -0.87 -15.36
C THR A 184 -13.91 0.56 -14.98
N PRO A 185 -14.06 0.89 -13.68
CA PRO A 185 -14.27 2.27 -13.25
C PRO A 185 -12.96 3.07 -13.37
N LYS A 186 -13.04 4.39 -13.26
CA LYS A 186 -11.85 5.23 -13.14
C LYS A 186 -11.33 5.19 -11.71
N THR A 187 -10.02 5.35 -11.52
CA THR A 187 -9.38 5.35 -10.20
C THR A 187 -10.01 6.35 -9.23
N HIS A 188 -10.35 7.56 -9.71
CA HIS A 188 -10.98 8.57 -8.85
C HIS A 188 -12.40 8.17 -8.40
N GLU A 189 -13.16 7.41 -9.21
CA GLU A 189 -14.48 6.93 -8.81
C GLU A 189 -14.35 5.90 -7.69
N VAL A 190 -13.33 5.04 -7.76
CA VAL A 190 -13.00 4.09 -6.70
C VAL A 190 -12.61 4.80 -5.42
N GLN A 191 -11.75 5.81 -5.51
CA GLN A 191 -11.36 6.62 -4.36
C GLN A 191 -12.55 7.34 -3.73
N ASN A 192 -13.42 7.95 -4.55
CA ASN A 192 -14.63 8.63 -4.06
C ASN A 192 -15.58 7.66 -3.34
N ARG A 193 -15.76 6.45 -3.86
CA ARG A 193 -16.56 5.42 -3.19
C ARG A 193 -15.97 5.03 -1.84
N ILE A 194 -14.66 4.79 -1.77
CA ILE A 194 -13.97 4.45 -0.52
C ILE A 194 -14.07 5.58 0.51
N GLN A 195 -13.92 6.84 0.10
CA GLN A 195 -14.04 7.98 1.01
C GLN A 195 -15.48 8.18 1.51
N SER A 196 -16.47 7.95 0.65
CA SER A 196 -17.87 7.92 1.03
C SER A 196 -18.16 6.86 2.09
N LEU A 197 -17.64 5.63 1.92
CA LEU A 197 -17.80 4.55 2.91
C LEU A 197 -17.15 4.87 4.26
N LYS A 198 -16.09 5.70 4.27
CA LYS A 198 -15.44 6.20 5.49
C LYS A 198 -16.15 7.39 6.13
N GLY A 199 -17.23 7.90 5.52
CA GLY A 199 -17.94 9.10 5.98
C GLY A 199 -17.24 10.42 5.64
N ASN A 200 -16.15 10.40 4.87
CA ASN A 200 -15.35 11.59 4.54
C ASN A 200 -15.89 12.36 3.32
N GLN A 201 -16.92 11.85 2.64
CA GLN A 201 -17.45 12.45 1.41
C GLN A 201 -18.97 12.38 1.38
N LYS A 202 -19.59 13.42 0.81
CA LYS A 202 -21.04 13.50 0.65
C LYS A 202 -21.54 12.51 -0.41
N GLY A 203 -22.62 11.80 -0.07
CA GLY A 203 -23.31 10.84 -0.92
C GLY A 203 -22.58 9.50 -1.08
N ASP A 204 -23.29 8.46 -1.53
CA ASP A 204 -22.78 7.09 -1.58
C ASP A 204 -21.68 6.85 -2.64
N ASN A 205 -21.60 7.68 -3.69
CA ASN A 205 -20.62 7.53 -4.78
C ASN A 205 -20.55 6.12 -5.42
N ARG A 206 -21.70 5.45 -5.57
CA ARG A 206 -21.80 4.10 -6.14
C ARG A 206 -21.30 4.01 -7.59
N PHE A 207 -20.95 2.81 -8.03
CA PHE A 207 -20.40 2.57 -9.36
C PHE A 207 -21.47 2.44 -10.46
N TYR A 208 -21.30 3.21 -11.53
CA TYR A 208 -22.19 3.16 -12.70
C TYR A 208 -21.36 3.10 -13.98
N CYS A 209 -21.71 2.18 -14.87
CA CYS A 209 -20.96 1.99 -16.10
C CYS A 209 -21.20 3.04 -17.19
N SER A 210 -22.15 3.96 -16.95
CA SER A 210 -22.46 5.11 -17.82
C SER A 210 -23.34 6.09 -17.07
N ASP A 211 -23.35 7.35 -17.52
CA ASP A 211 -24.26 8.38 -16.98
C ASP A 211 -25.73 8.04 -17.19
N LYS A 212 -26.05 7.29 -18.26
CA LYS A 212 -27.41 6.75 -18.48
C LYS A 212 -27.82 5.82 -17.34
N CYS A 213 -26.96 4.86 -16.97
CA CYS A 213 -27.21 3.97 -15.83
C CYS A 213 -27.31 4.74 -14.51
N LYS A 214 -26.43 5.73 -14.32
CA LYS A 214 -26.46 6.59 -13.13
C LYS A 214 -27.79 7.33 -12.96
N ARG A 215 -28.28 7.96 -14.04
CA ARG A 215 -29.54 8.72 -14.03
C ARG A 215 -30.79 7.84 -13.94
N ASN A 216 -30.72 6.63 -14.49
CA ASN A 216 -31.82 5.65 -14.46
C ASN A 216 -31.92 4.91 -13.12
N CYS A 217 -30.84 4.88 -12.33
CA CYS A 217 -30.83 4.14 -11.08
C CYS A 217 -31.81 4.73 -10.06
N ASN A 218 -32.70 3.88 -9.56
CA ASN A 218 -33.73 4.27 -8.59
C ASN A 218 -33.15 4.73 -7.25
N VAL A 219 -31.93 4.36 -6.88
CA VAL A 219 -31.34 4.77 -5.59
C VAL A 219 -30.31 5.89 -5.72
N TYR A 220 -30.02 6.37 -6.92
CA TYR A 220 -29.04 7.44 -7.10
C TYR A 220 -29.53 8.77 -6.51
N ARG A 221 -28.69 9.42 -5.68
CA ARG A 221 -28.97 10.65 -4.93
C ARG A 221 -30.18 10.60 -3.98
N GLN A 222 -30.61 9.41 -3.61
CA GLN A 222 -31.67 9.24 -2.64
C GLN A 222 -31.11 9.23 -1.22
N LYS A 223 -31.72 10.00 -0.31
CA LYS A 223 -31.29 10.10 1.10
C LYS A 223 -32.08 9.16 2.02
N LEU A 224 -33.24 8.67 1.56
CA LEU A 224 -34.17 7.85 2.36
C LEU A 224 -34.96 6.84 1.52
N TYR A 225 -35.51 7.24 0.37
CA TYR A 225 -36.43 6.41 -0.43
C TYR A 225 -36.04 6.34 -1.89
N PRO A 226 -36.42 5.27 -2.62
CA PRO A 226 -36.19 5.20 -4.07
C PRO A 226 -36.76 6.40 -4.83
N LYS A 227 -36.16 6.68 -5.99
CA LYS A 227 -36.57 7.73 -6.91
C LYS A 227 -38.04 7.56 -7.27
N ASN A 228 -38.78 8.66 -7.25
CA ASN A 228 -40.23 8.74 -7.46
C ASN A 228 -41.07 8.03 -6.38
N PHE A 229 -40.49 7.56 -5.28
CA PHE A 229 -41.27 7.13 -4.14
C PHE A 229 -42.10 8.31 -3.62
N LYS A 230 -43.43 8.13 -3.65
CA LYS A 230 -44.37 9.07 -3.05
C LYS A 230 -44.81 8.46 -1.72
N PRO A 231 -44.56 9.12 -0.58
CA PRO A 231 -45.05 8.64 0.70
C PRO A 231 -46.57 8.57 0.67
N TYR A 232 -47.11 7.53 1.30
CA TYR A 232 -48.50 7.17 1.16
C TYR A 232 -49.39 7.95 2.13
N HIS A 233 -49.81 9.13 1.68
CA HIS A 233 -50.74 10.01 2.42
C HIS A 233 -52.11 10.09 1.76
N VAL A 234 -52.50 9.06 0.99
CA VAL A 234 -53.82 9.05 0.36
C VAL A 234 -54.87 8.84 1.44
N ARG A 235 -55.78 9.81 1.59
CA ARG A 235 -56.87 9.78 2.59
C ARG A 235 -57.68 8.49 2.52
N GLU A 236 -57.93 8.00 1.31
CA GLU A 236 -58.69 6.76 1.07
C GLU A 236 -58.04 5.57 1.76
N VAL A 237 -56.72 5.48 1.73
CA VAL A 237 -56.07 4.27 2.21
C VAL A 237 -55.71 4.34 3.67
N GLN A 238 -55.47 5.53 4.21
CA GLN A 238 -55.45 5.68 5.67
C GLN A 238 -56.83 5.37 6.28
N SER A 239 -57.92 5.64 5.54
CA SER A 239 -59.28 5.23 5.93
C SER A 239 -59.45 3.70 5.87
N GLU A 240 -59.03 3.07 4.77
CA GLU A 240 -59.08 1.61 4.60
C GLU A 240 -58.21 0.88 5.64
N LEU A 241 -56.96 1.31 5.84
CA LEU A 241 -56.07 0.83 6.88
C LEU A 241 -56.73 0.93 8.26
N SER A 242 -57.32 2.08 8.58
CA SER A 242 -58.00 2.24 9.87
C SER A 242 -59.14 1.24 10.07
N LYS A 243 -59.86 0.86 9.00
CA LYS A 243 -60.89 -0.18 9.06
C LYS A 243 -60.26 -1.55 9.30
N LEU A 244 -59.28 -1.95 8.49
CA LEU A 244 -58.60 -3.25 8.60
C LEU A 244 -57.98 -3.47 9.99
N VAL A 245 -57.32 -2.44 10.54
CA VAL A 245 -56.72 -2.49 11.88
C VAL A 245 -57.79 -2.68 12.96
N LYS A 246 -58.94 -2.00 12.83
CA LYS A 246 -60.05 -2.15 13.77
C LYS A 246 -60.73 -3.51 13.65
N GLU A 247 -60.88 -4.03 12.44
CA GLU A 247 -61.41 -5.38 12.18
C GLU A 247 -60.51 -6.45 12.81
N ARG A 248 -59.20 -6.39 12.56
CA ARG A 248 -58.21 -7.27 13.20
C ARG A 248 -58.30 -7.23 14.72
N ASP A 249 -58.45 -6.03 15.27
CA ASP A 249 -58.50 -5.78 16.71
C ASP A 249 -59.91 -5.96 17.31
N ASN A 250 -60.83 -6.60 16.59
CA ASN A 250 -62.21 -6.88 17.01
C ASN A 250 -63.00 -5.64 17.47
N TYR A 251 -62.70 -4.48 16.89
CA TYR A 251 -63.28 -3.18 17.24
C TYR A 251 -63.26 -2.90 18.75
N ILE A 252 -62.16 -3.25 19.41
CA ILE A 252 -61.91 -2.89 20.81
C ILE A 252 -60.54 -2.23 20.96
N CYS A 253 -60.45 -1.28 21.89
CA CYS A 253 -59.17 -0.71 22.28
C CYS A 253 -58.28 -1.79 22.90
N GLN A 254 -57.12 -2.03 22.31
CA GLN A 254 -56.20 -3.09 22.76
C GLN A 254 -55.53 -2.81 24.13
N ARG A 255 -55.72 -1.60 24.69
CA ARG A 255 -55.24 -1.25 26.04
C ARG A 255 -56.26 -1.44 27.15
N CYS A 256 -57.56 -1.26 26.87
CA CYS A 256 -58.58 -1.27 27.93
C CYS A 256 -59.92 -1.92 27.55
N GLY A 257 -60.06 -2.47 26.34
CA GLY A 257 -61.29 -3.12 25.88
C GLY A 257 -62.45 -2.19 25.50
N SER A 258 -62.30 -0.87 25.62
CA SER A 258 -63.37 0.08 25.22
C SER A 258 -63.75 -0.07 23.76
N LYS A 259 -65.05 0.02 23.44
CA LYS A 259 -65.61 0.06 22.07
C LYS A 259 -65.89 1.47 21.56
N SER A 260 -65.72 2.49 22.40
CA SER A 260 -66.09 3.88 22.07
C SER A 260 -64.93 4.66 21.48
N ASN A 261 -65.22 5.42 20.41
CA ASN A 261 -64.34 6.39 19.76
C ASN A 261 -62.94 5.83 19.45
N LEU A 262 -62.91 4.80 18.59
CA LEU A 262 -61.72 4.04 18.23
C LEU A 262 -60.92 4.67 17.09
N GLN A 263 -59.60 4.68 17.24
CA GLN A 263 -58.63 5.25 16.32
C GLN A 263 -57.50 4.23 16.10
N ALA A 264 -57.02 4.15 14.85
CA ALA A 264 -55.80 3.41 14.54
C ALA A 264 -54.60 4.32 14.81
N HIS A 265 -53.62 3.81 15.54
CA HIS A 265 -52.38 4.49 15.88
C HIS A 265 -51.21 3.75 15.23
N HIS A 266 -50.33 4.45 14.50
CA HIS A 266 -49.10 3.88 13.93
C HIS A 266 -47.99 3.71 14.99
N TYR A 267 -47.37 2.53 15.10
CA TYR A 267 -46.20 2.33 15.98
C TYR A 267 -45.02 3.18 15.51
N GLU A 268 -44.68 3.06 14.23
CA GLU A 268 -43.70 3.93 13.58
C GLU A 268 -44.41 5.00 12.77
N SER A 269 -44.01 6.26 12.96
CA SER A 269 -44.65 7.37 12.24
C SER A 269 -44.54 7.19 10.73
N VAL A 270 -45.56 7.61 9.99
CA VAL A 270 -45.57 7.64 8.52
C VAL A 270 -44.37 8.43 7.97
N TYR A 271 -43.83 9.37 8.75
CA TYR A 271 -42.63 10.11 8.39
C TYR A 271 -41.35 9.24 8.41
N TYR A 272 -41.20 8.40 9.44
CA TYR A 272 -40.02 7.54 9.61
C TYR A 272 -40.09 6.27 8.79
N ASN A 273 -41.28 5.67 8.67
CA ASN A 273 -41.48 4.48 7.87
C ASN A 273 -42.67 4.64 6.91
N PRO A 274 -42.56 5.51 5.89
CA PRO A 274 -43.61 5.69 4.90
C PRO A 274 -43.82 4.45 4.02
N ILE A 275 -42.84 3.57 3.91
CA ILE A 275 -42.95 2.31 3.15
C ILE A 275 -43.94 1.38 3.85
N MET A 276 -43.82 1.21 5.16
CA MET A 276 -44.71 0.36 5.98
C MET A 276 -45.87 1.13 6.60
N SER A 277 -46.13 2.36 6.15
CA SER A 277 -47.18 3.21 6.72
C SER A 277 -48.61 2.73 6.44
N ALA A 278 -48.77 1.85 5.45
CA ALA A 278 -50.02 1.19 5.11
C ALA A 278 -50.08 -0.26 5.61
N ASP A 279 -49.11 -0.69 6.41
CA ASP A 279 -49.10 -2.02 7.00
C ASP A 279 -50.00 -2.04 8.25
N VAL A 280 -50.94 -3.00 8.27
CA VAL A 280 -51.84 -3.24 9.41
C VAL A 280 -51.03 -3.55 10.67
N ASP A 281 -49.91 -4.27 10.54
CA ASP A 281 -49.06 -4.66 11.66
C ASP A 281 -48.25 -3.50 12.24
N ASN A 282 -48.07 -2.42 11.47
CA ASN A 282 -47.52 -1.17 11.98
C ASN A 282 -48.57 -0.32 12.73
N CYS A 283 -49.76 -0.84 12.99
CA CYS A 283 -50.84 -0.10 13.64
C CYS A 283 -51.49 -0.86 14.80
N ILE A 284 -52.13 -0.12 15.70
CA ILE A 284 -52.95 -0.66 16.79
C ILE A 284 -54.23 0.15 17.01
N THR A 285 -55.33 -0.52 17.35
CA THR A 285 -56.59 0.11 17.73
C THR A 285 -56.54 0.62 19.17
N SER A 286 -56.79 1.90 19.35
CA SER A 286 -56.86 2.57 20.65
C SER A 286 -58.11 3.46 20.75
N CYS A 287 -58.68 3.59 21.95
CA CYS A 287 -59.72 4.59 22.18
C CYS A 287 -59.10 5.99 22.23
N ALA A 288 -59.90 7.03 22.00
CA ALA A 288 -59.42 8.42 21.96
C ALA A 288 -58.61 8.85 23.20
N LYS A 289 -58.92 8.33 24.40
CA LYS A 289 -58.13 8.57 25.61
C LYS A 289 -56.71 7.99 25.47
N HIS A 290 -56.61 6.69 25.19
CA HIS A 290 -55.32 6.02 25.06
C HIS A 290 -54.51 6.52 23.87
N HIS A 291 -55.15 6.85 22.74
CA HIS A 291 -54.48 7.45 21.58
C HIS A 291 -53.76 8.75 21.97
N LYS A 292 -54.46 9.64 22.70
CA LYS A 292 -53.86 10.89 23.21
C LYS A 292 -52.73 10.64 24.21
N GLU A 293 -52.83 9.59 25.02
CA GLU A 293 -51.77 9.22 25.98
C GLU A 293 -50.51 8.72 25.28
N VAL A 294 -50.63 7.94 24.19
CA VAL A 294 -49.47 7.45 23.43
C VAL A 294 -48.65 8.62 22.88
N HIS A 295 -49.28 9.65 22.32
CA HIS A 295 -48.57 10.85 21.85
C HIS A 295 -47.95 11.72 22.95
N LYS A 296 -48.17 11.41 24.23
CA LYS A 296 -47.44 12.02 25.36
C LYS A 296 -46.18 11.24 25.74
N GLN A 297 -46.03 10.00 25.27
CA GLN A 297 -44.88 9.14 25.54
C GLN A 297 -43.68 9.54 24.66
N SER A 298 -42.47 9.42 25.22
CA SER A 298 -41.23 9.69 24.50
C SER A 298 -41.12 8.80 23.25
N GLY A 299 -40.70 9.38 22.13
CA GLY A 299 -40.59 8.70 20.83
C GLY A 299 -41.85 8.79 19.97
N CYS A 300 -42.97 9.28 20.51
CA CYS A 300 -44.23 9.46 19.79
C CYS A 300 -44.78 10.90 19.86
N ARG A 301 -44.07 11.81 20.55
CA ARG A 301 -44.43 13.25 20.58
C ARG A 301 -44.08 13.88 19.25
N PHE A 302 -44.88 14.87 18.84
CA PHE A 302 -44.58 15.63 17.62
C PHE A 302 -43.19 16.27 17.60
N ALA A 303 -42.67 16.69 18.77
CA ALA A 303 -41.32 17.22 18.90
C ALA A 303 -40.22 16.16 18.68
N ASP A 304 -40.47 14.91 19.09
CA ASP A 304 -39.53 13.79 18.92
C ASP A 304 -39.46 13.33 17.46
N LEU A 305 -40.55 13.54 16.70
CA LEU A 305 -40.68 13.15 15.30
C LEU A 305 -40.13 14.21 14.31
N LYS A 306 -39.55 15.33 14.81
CA LYS A 306 -38.95 16.39 13.97
C LYS A 306 -37.48 16.09 13.64
N LYS A 307 -37.08 16.57 12.46
CA LYS A 307 -35.90 16.20 11.65
C LYS A 307 -34.52 16.35 12.31
N ASP A 308 -34.40 17.07 13.43
CA ASP A 308 -33.10 17.52 13.94
C ASP A 308 -32.46 16.57 14.97
N ASN A 309 -33.18 15.53 15.43
CA ASN A 309 -32.70 14.66 16.51
C ASN A 309 -32.28 13.25 16.08
N LEU A 310 -32.20 12.96 14.78
CA LEU A 310 -31.81 11.62 14.30
C LEU A 310 -30.71 11.74 13.25
N CYS A 311 -29.47 11.57 13.74
CA CYS A 311 -28.24 11.38 12.99
C CYS A 311 -27.80 12.57 12.09
N GLY A 312 -26.93 13.43 12.64
CA GLY A 312 -25.98 14.22 11.84
C GLY A 312 -26.51 15.53 11.25
N GLY A 313 -26.95 16.46 12.11
CA GLY A 313 -27.03 17.87 11.77
C GLY A 313 -25.64 18.51 11.75
N ASN A 314 -24.92 18.34 10.64
CA ASN A 314 -23.92 19.21 9.99
C ASN A 314 -23.13 18.41 8.94
#